data_AF-A0A3R6QUH5-F1
#
_entry.id   AF-A0A3R6QUH5-F1
#
_cell.length_a   1.000
_cell.length_b   1.000
_cell.length_c   1.000
_cell.angle_alpha   90.00
_cell.angle_beta   90.00
_cell.angle_gamma   90.00
#
_symmetry.space_group_name_H-M   'P 1'
#
loop_
_entity.id
_entity.type
_entity.pdbx_description
1 polymer ?
#
loop_
_entity_poly.entity_id
_entity_poly.type
_entity_poly.pdbx_seq_one_letter_code
_entity_poly.pdbx_strand_id
1 'polypeptide(L)' 'MSNITIYENLANAIILQAVKDYRMALKSLKANSRNRTAQADKAEIERFFRSQWYSALTDVNGEMLIRSLQKEVDV' A
#
# COMPACT_ATOMS: atom_id res chain seq x y z
N MET A 1 29.69 -3.52 4.48
CA MET A 1 28.50 -3.49 3.60
C MET A 1 27.28 -4.03 4.35
N SER A 2 26.83 -3.33 5.41
CA SER A 2 25.81 -3.84 6.35
C SER A 2 24.67 -2.87 6.64
N ASN A 3 24.84 -1.57 6.39
CA ASN A 3 23.79 -0.57 6.65
C ASN A 3 22.78 -0.45 5.50
N ILE A 4 23.22 -0.59 4.24
CA ILE A 4 22.34 -0.48 3.05
C ILE A 4 21.24 -1.55 3.11
N THR A 5 21.60 -2.78 3.45
CA THR A 5 20.66 -3.90 3.58
C THR A 5 19.66 -3.73 4.73
N ILE A 6 20.01 -3.04 5.82
CA ILE A 6 19.07 -2.79 6.93
C ILE A 6 18.00 -1.78 6.53
N TYR A 7 18.39 -0.68 5.89
CA TYR A 7 17.45 0.34 5.42
C TYR A 7 16.56 -0.17 4.29
N GLU A 8 17.10 -0.96 3.36
CA GLU A 8 16.31 -1.64 2.33
C GLU A 8 15.30 -2.63 2.93
N ASN A 9 15.72 -3.44 3.91
CA ASN A 9 14.81 -4.37 4.60
C ASN A 9 13.69 -3.65 5.34
N LEU A 10 14.01 -2.51 5.99
CA LEU A 10 13.00 -1.68 6.66
C LEU A 10 12.04 -1.05 5.65
N ALA A 11 12.56 -0.48 4.56
CA ALA A 11 11.76 0.09 3.49
C ALA A 11 10.79 -0.96 2.90
N ASN A 12 11.30 -2.14 2.58
CA ASN A 12 10.51 -3.27 2.09
C ASN A 12 9.46 -3.70 3.10
N ALA A 13 9.79 -3.77 4.40
CA ALA A 13 8.83 -4.12 5.45
C ALA A 13 7.68 -3.11 5.54
N ILE A 14 7.98 -1.80 5.47
CA ILE A 14 6.97 -0.73 5.47
C ILE A 14 6.05 -0.89 4.25
N ILE A 15 6.62 -1.08 3.06
CA ILE A 15 5.85 -1.24 1.83
C ILE A 15 4.97 -2.48 1.88
N LEU A 16 5.51 -3.62 2.31
CA LEU A 16 4.76 -4.88 2.44
C LEU A 16 3.62 -4.75 3.46
N GLN A 17 3.82 -4.01 4.54
CA GLN A 17 2.76 -3.75 5.52
C GLN A 17 1.65 -2.89 4.90
N ALA A 18 1.99 -1.80 4.22
CA ALA A 18 1.01 -0.95 3.52
C ALA A 18 0.20 -1.74 2.47
N VAL A 19 0.84 -2.67 1.74
CA VAL A 19 0.16 -3.56 0.79
C VAL A 19 -0.86 -4.47 1.49
N LYS A 20 -0.51 -5.04 2.65
CA LYS A 20 -1.43 -5.88 3.43
C LYS A 20 -2.62 -5.08 3.92
N ASP A 21 -2.37 -3.90 4.47
CA ASP A 21 -3.42 -3.01 5.00
C ASP A 21 -4.36 -2.56 3.89
N TYR A 22 -3.82 -2.26 2.71
CA TYR A 22 -4.62 -1.90 1.54
C TYR A 22 -5.53 -3.03 1.08
N ARG A 23 -5.02 -4.27 1.02
CA ARG A 23 -5.83 -5.45 0.68
C ARG A 23 -6.96 -5.67 1.69
N MET A 24 -6.70 -5.46 2.98
CA MET A 24 -7.74 -5.57 4.01
C MET A 24 -8.82 -4.51 3.83
N ALA A 25 -8.43 -3.24 3.63
CA ALA A 25 -9.35 -2.15 3.39
C ALA A 25 -10.23 -2.41 2.16
N LEU A 26 -9.64 -2.86 1.04
CA LEU A 26 -10.39 -3.22 -0.17
C LEU A 26 -11.37 -4.37 0.08
N LYS A 27 -10.97 -5.44 0.78
CA LYS A 27 -11.88 -6.54 1.15
C LYS A 27 -13.03 -6.06 2.03
N SER A 28 -12.74 -5.20 3.01
CA SER A 28 -13.76 -4.58 3.86
C SER A 28 -14.73 -3.71 3.06
N LEU A 29 -14.26 -3.01 2.03
CA LEU A 29 -15.11 -2.24 1.13
C LEU A 29 -15.92 -3.11 0.16
N LYS A 30 -15.37 -4.25 -0.29
CA LYS A 30 -16.12 -5.26 -1.08
C LYS A 30 -17.27 -5.85 -0.25
N ALA A 31 -17.04 -6.10 1.04
CA ALA A 31 -18.06 -6.60 1.96
C ALA A 31 -19.06 -5.51 2.39
N ASN A 32 -18.59 -4.29 2.64
CA ASN A 32 -19.42 -3.15 3.02
C ASN A 32 -18.86 -1.84 2.43
N SER A 33 -19.41 -1.45 1.28
CA SER A 33 -18.99 -0.27 0.54
C SER A 33 -19.20 1.06 1.29
N ARG A 34 -20.01 1.07 2.36
CA ARG A 34 -20.29 2.24 3.20
C ARG A 34 -19.40 2.34 4.44
N ASN A 35 -18.45 1.42 4.61
CA ASN A 35 -17.51 1.48 5.73
C ASN A 35 -16.57 2.69 5.58
N ARG A 36 -16.88 3.78 6.31
CA ARG A 36 -16.11 5.02 6.28
C ARG A 36 -14.66 4.84 6.74
N THR A 37 -14.41 3.96 7.70
CA THR A 37 -13.06 3.66 8.18
C THR A 37 -12.24 3.02 7.07
N ALA A 38 -12.78 1.99 6.41
CA ALA A 38 -12.08 1.34 5.30
C ALA A 38 -11.87 2.27 4.08
N GLN A 39 -12.77 3.24 3.85
CA GLN A 39 -12.57 4.28 2.84
C GLN A 39 -11.44 5.24 3.21
N ALA A 40 -11.35 5.64 4.47
CA ALA A 40 -10.27 6.49 4.97
C ALA A 40 -8.92 5.76 4.89
N ASP A 41 -8.86 4.51 5.36
CA ASP A 41 -7.65 3.67 5.31
C ASP A 41 -7.18 3.49 3.85
N LYS A 42 -8.10 3.20 2.92
CA LYS A 42 -7.80 3.12 1.48
C LYS A 42 -7.18 4.42 0.98
N ALA A 43 -7.78 5.57 1.30
CA ALA A 43 -7.32 6.87 0.82
C ALA A 43 -5.95 7.26 1.40
N GLU A 44 -5.71 6.97 2.67
CA GLU A 44 -4.42 7.23 3.33
C GLU A 44 -3.31 6.39 2.71
N ILE A 45 -3.56 5.10 2.47
CA ILE A 45 -2.57 4.21 1.88
C ILE A 45 -2.30 4.56 0.41
N GLU A 46 -3.32 4.94 -0.36
CA GLU A 46 -3.11 5.47 -1.72
C GLU A 46 -2.26 6.75 -1.71
N ARG A 47 -2.48 7.64 -0.75
CA ARG A 47 -1.66 8.85 -0.58
C ARG A 47 -0.22 8.49 -0.21
N PHE A 48 -0.01 7.47 0.62
CA PHE A 48 1.32 6.95 0.92
C PHE A 48 2.02 6.46 -0.36
N PHE A 49 1.38 5.61 -1.17
CA PHE A 49 1.96 5.11 -2.42
C PHE A 49 2.23 6.20 -3.47
N ARG A 50 1.49 7.32 -3.44
CA ARG A 50 1.72 8.50 -4.29
C ARG A 50 2.71 9.50 -3.70
N SER A 51 3.17 9.28 -2.47
CA SER A 51 4.02 10.24 -1.77
C SER A 51 5.46 10.16 -2.24
N GLN A 52 6.16 11.30 -2.15
CA GLN A 52 7.59 11.34 -2.42
C GLN A 52 8.40 10.50 -1.44
N TRP A 53 7.87 10.23 -0.24
CA TRP A 53 8.47 9.33 0.72
C TRP A 53 8.48 7.88 0.21
N TYR A 54 7.38 7.41 -0.38
CA TYR A 54 7.34 6.09 -1.01
C TYR A 54 8.34 5.97 -2.17
N SER A 55 8.43 7.00 -3.02
CA SER A 55 9.45 7.05 -4.09
C SER A 55 10.90 7.09 -3.57
N ALA A 56 11.12 7.51 -2.33
CA ALA A 56 12.43 7.44 -1.69
C ALA A 56 12.73 6.05 -1.10
N LEU A 57 11.71 5.24 -0.83
CA LEU A 57 11.82 3.89 -0.28
C LEU A 57 11.95 2.82 -1.38
N THR A 58 11.41 3.08 -2.58
CA THR A 58 11.41 2.13 -3.69
C THR A 58 11.23 2.80 -5.06
N ASP A 59 11.82 2.18 -6.09
CA ASP A 59 11.60 2.56 -7.50
C ASP A 59 10.31 1.94 -8.09
N VAL A 60 9.59 1.12 -7.31
CA VAL A 60 8.32 0.55 -7.75
C VAL A 60 7.29 1.68 -7.95
N ASN A 61 6.59 1.64 -9.08
CA ASN A 61 5.56 2.64 -9.36
C ASN A 61 4.31 2.39 -8.50
N GLY A 62 4.02 3.31 -7.58
CA GLY A 62 2.90 3.22 -6.65
C GLY A 62 1.53 3.17 -7.32
N GLU A 63 1.34 3.83 -8.47
CA GLU A 63 0.08 3.76 -9.23
C GLU A 63 -0.14 2.37 -9.85
N MET A 64 0.93 1.75 -10.35
CA MET A 64 0.84 0.38 -10.86
C MET A 64 0.51 -0.60 -9.73
N LEU A 65 1.09 -0.40 -8.55
CA LEU A 65 0.79 -1.20 -7.36
C LEU A 65 -0.69 -1.06 -6.93
N ILE A 66 -1.19 0.17 -6.80
CA ILE A 66 -2.61 0.43 -6.47
C ILE A 66 -3.55 -0.30 -7.42
N ARG A 67 -3.34 -0.14 -8.74
CA ARG A 67 -4.19 -0.75 -9.77
C ARG A 67 -4.16 -2.28 -9.72
N SER A 68 -3.00 -2.85 -9.45
CA SER A 68 -2.84 -4.30 -9.35
C SER A 68 -3.59 -4.84 -8.13
N LEU A 69 -3.46 -4.18 -6.97
CA LEU A 69 -4.13 -4.59 -5.74
C LEU A 69 -5.66 -4.41 -5.80
N GLN A 70 -6.15 -3.37 -6.48
CA GLN A 70 -7.59 -3.20 -6.73
C GLN A 70 -8.13 -4.36 -7.58
N LYS A 71 -7.43 -4.70 -8.68
CA LYS A 71 -7.80 -5.84 -9.53
C LYS A 71 -7.80 -7.17 -8.79
N GLU A 72 -6.81 -7.42 -7.92
CA GLU A 72 -6.75 -8.64 -7.12
C GLU A 72 -7.99 -8.87 -6.24
N VAL A 73 -8.62 -7.79 -5.75
CA VAL A 73 -9.80 -7.89 -4.89
C VAL A 73 -11.09 -7.92 -5.70
N ASP A 74 -11.10 -7.40 -6.92
CA ASP A 74 -12.26 -7.45 -7.83
C ASP A 74 -12.47 -8.83 -8.47
N VAL A 75 -11.40 -9.61 -8.67
CA VAL A 75 -11.45 -11.03 -9.07
C VAL A 75 -12.09 -11.89 -7.96
#